data_AF-A0A6L3ETX6-F1
#
_entry.id   AF-A0A6L3ETX6-F1
#
_cell.length_a   1.000
_cell.length_b   1.000
_cell.length_c   1.000
_cell.angle_alpha   90.00
_cell.angle_beta   90.00
_cell.angle_gamma   90.00
#
_symmetry.space_group_name_H-M   'P 1'
#
loop_
_entity.id
_entity.type
_entity.pdbx_description
1 polymer ?
#
loop_
_entity_poly.entity_id
_entity_poly.type
_entity_poly.pdbx_seq_one_letter_code
_entity_poly.pdbx_strand_id
1 'polypeptide(L)'
;MPAETSFPTYSIAGNSFGYLGRPLRNDASAADVAVVGVPYDMGTSGRAGTRHGPQGIRMASSNLRWEEKRWPWRFNLSDRLEIVDCGDLAFPPGESERMVDALEQVVASHLEAGRHVLTFGGDHFITLPLLRAHSRFRGGPVRMIHFDAPTDHEATEES
;
A
#
# COMPACT_ATOMS: atom_id res chain seq x y z
N MET A 1 5.52 -30.41 -4.72
CA MET A 1 5.80 -28.96 -4.87
C MET A 1 7.17 -28.84 -5.52
N PRO A 2 7.32 -28.29 -6.73
CA PRO A 2 8.67 -27.98 -7.21
C PRO A 2 9.26 -26.92 -6.28
N ALA A 3 10.53 -27.09 -5.91
CA ALA A 3 11.26 -26.12 -5.09
C ALA A 3 11.19 -24.75 -5.77
N GLU A 4 10.77 -23.71 -5.04
CA GLU A 4 10.84 -22.33 -5.52
C GLU A 4 12.27 -22.05 -5.98
N THR A 5 12.47 -21.93 -7.28
CA THR A 5 13.72 -21.46 -7.87
C THR A 5 13.88 -19.99 -7.49
N SER A 6 14.53 -19.73 -6.36
CA SER A 6 14.85 -18.37 -5.94
C SER A 6 15.94 -17.81 -6.84
N PHE A 7 15.66 -16.72 -7.54
CA PHE A 7 16.70 -15.98 -8.27
C PHE A 7 17.72 -15.41 -7.26
N PRO A 8 19.03 -15.48 -7.55
CA PRO A 8 20.04 -14.90 -6.67
C PRO A 8 19.85 -13.39 -6.56
N THR A 9 19.83 -12.88 -5.32
CA THR A 9 19.41 -11.51 -4.96
C THR A 9 20.55 -10.48 -4.93
N TYR A 10 21.73 -10.79 -5.47
CA TYR A 10 22.88 -9.88 -5.44
C TYR A 10 22.67 -8.59 -6.25
N SER A 11 21.83 -8.63 -7.30
CA SER A 11 21.49 -7.45 -8.06
C SER A 11 20.39 -6.66 -7.36
N ILE A 12 20.76 -5.52 -6.76
CA ILE A 12 19.86 -4.67 -5.96
C ILE A 12 18.61 -4.26 -6.75
N ALA A 13 18.78 -3.94 -8.04
CA ALA A 13 17.70 -3.57 -8.96
C ALA A 13 17.18 -4.74 -9.80
N GLY A 14 17.82 -5.92 -9.73
CA GLY A 14 17.39 -7.10 -10.44
C GLY A 14 16.09 -7.64 -9.86
N ASN A 15 15.11 -7.88 -10.73
CA ASN A 15 13.84 -8.52 -10.37
C ASN A 15 13.09 -7.79 -9.22
N SER A 16 13.21 -6.46 -9.15
CA SER A 16 12.49 -5.63 -8.17
C SER A 16 11.05 -5.39 -8.62
N PHE A 17 10.23 -6.43 -8.56
CA PHE A 17 8.82 -6.38 -8.97
C PHE A 17 7.89 -5.86 -7.87
N GLY A 18 8.19 -6.15 -6.60
CA GLY A 18 7.42 -5.72 -5.43
C GLY A 18 8.21 -4.86 -4.46
N TYR A 19 7.55 -4.43 -3.39
CA TYR A 19 8.11 -3.59 -2.33
C TYR A 19 9.28 -4.30 -1.63
N LEU A 20 10.42 -3.60 -1.48
CA LEU A 20 11.68 -4.15 -0.96
C LEU A 20 12.12 -5.43 -1.72
N GLY A 21 11.66 -5.53 -2.98
CA GLY A 21 11.77 -6.70 -3.85
C GLY A 21 11.26 -8.00 -3.24
N ARG A 22 10.20 -7.91 -2.44
CA ARG A 22 9.35 -9.06 -2.14
C ARG A 22 8.60 -9.48 -3.43
N PRO A 23 8.39 -10.78 -3.64
CA PRO A 23 7.59 -11.24 -4.78
C PRO A 23 6.15 -10.75 -4.61
N LEU A 24 5.50 -10.43 -5.73
CA LEU A 24 4.06 -10.19 -5.75
C LEU A 24 3.33 -11.49 -5.45
N ARG A 25 2.46 -11.50 -4.45
CA ARG A 25 1.64 -12.65 -4.06
C ARG A 25 0.23 -12.18 -3.75
N ASN A 26 -0.76 -12.81 -4.37
CA ASN A 26 -2.17 -12.59 -4.04
C ASN A 26 -2.55 -13.23 -2.70
N ASP A 27 -1.85 -14.30 -2.30
CA ASP A 27 -2.01 -14.91 -0.99
C ASP A 27 -1.15 -14.18 0.06
N ALA A 28 -1.81 -13.43 0.93
CA ALA A 28 -1.22 -12.76 2.07
C ALA A 28 -1.38 -13.57 3.38
N SER A 29 -1.73 -14.86 3.33
CA SER A 29 -2.02 -15.70 4.50
C SER A 29 -0.97 -15.59 5.61
N ALA A 30 0.30 -15.61 5.23
CA ALA A 30 1.46 -15.54 6.12
C ALA A 30 1.92 -14.11 6.49
N ALA A 31 1.27 -13.06 5.98
CA ALA A 31 1.74 -11.69 6.15
C ALA A 31 1.32 -11.06 7.48
N ASP A 32 2.26 -10.42 8.17
CA ASP A 32 1.96 -9.45 9.24
C ASP A 32 1.51 -8.11 8.64
N VAL A 33 2.10 -7.75 7.49
CA VAL A 33 1.80 -6.53 6.74
C VAL A 33 1.48 -6.86 5.28
N ALA A 34 0.27 -6.50 4.86
CA ALA A 34 -0.14 -6.55 3.46
C ALA A 34 0.10 -5.19 2.79
N VAL A 35 0.91 -5.17 1.73
CA VAL A 35 1.12 -3.98 0.91
C VAL A 35 0.11 -3.96 -0.23
N VAL A 36 -0.62 -2.86 -0.38
CA VAL A 36 -1.64 -2.68 -1.42
C VAL A 36 -1.40 -1.36 -2.16
N GLY A 37 -1.12 -1.43 -3.46
CA GLY A 37 -1.04 -0.24 -4.30
C GLY A 37 -2.43 0.21 -4.76
N VAL A 38 -2.67 1.52 -4.83
CA VAL A 38 -3.94 2.09 -5.30
C VAL A 38 -3.63 3.10 -6.41
N PRO A 39 -3.52 2.68 -7.68
CA PRO A 39 -3.13 3.54 -8.79
C PRO A 39 -4.27 4.47 -9.24
N TYR A 40 -4.62 5.46 -8.41
CA TYR A 40 -5.76 6.35 -8.59
C TYR A 40 -5.33 7.83 -8.53
N ASP A 41 -5.68 8.63 -9.53
CA ASP A 41 -5.42 10.07 -9.54
C ASP A 41 -6.59 10.90 -10.10
N MET A 42 -7.80 10.33 -10.12
CA MET A 42 -8.98 11.02 -10.66
C MET A 42 -9.54 12.06 -9.67
N GLY A 43 -9.06 12.08 -8.43
CA GLY A 43 -9.38 13.09 -7.42
C GLY A 43 -8.40 14.27 -7.40
N THR A 44 -7.38 14.29 -8.26
CA THR A 44 -6.43 15.42 -8.30
C THR A 44 -7.09 16.70 -8.80
N SER A 45 -6.90 17.80 -8.07
CA SER A 45 -7.31 19.15 -8.49
C SER A 45 -6.24 19.89 -9.31
N GLY A 46 -5.02 19.35 -9.36
CA GLY A 46 -3.87 19.93 -10.04
C GLY A 46 -3.29 19.01 -11.11
N ARG A 47 -1.99 18.69 -10.98
CA ARG A 47 -1.30 17.80 -11.93
C ARG A 47 -1.62 16.34 -11.62
N ALA A 48 -2.14 15.62 -12.62
CA ALA A 48 -2.25 14.16 -12.58
C ALA A 48 -0.87 13.48 -12.64
N GLY A 49 -0.84 12.17 -12.39
CA GLY A 49 0.36 11.33 -12.45
C GLY A 49 0.59 10.46 -11.21
N THR A 50 -0.11 10.74 -10.10
CA THR A 50 0.03 9.95 -8.87
C THR A 50 -0.45 8.51 -9.03
N ARG A 51 -1.24 8.18 -10.08
CA ARG A 51 -1.58 6.79 -10.44
C ARG A 51 -0.34 5.89 -10.65
N HIS A 52 0.81 6.46 -11.00
CA HIS A 52 2.08 5.75 -11.16
C HIS A 52 2.90 5.64 -9.86
N GLY A 53 2.42 6.28 -8.78
CA GLY A 53 3.03 6.29 -7.46
C GLY A 53 3.33 4.90 -6.89
N PRO A 54 2.41 3.92 -6.93
CA PRO A 54 2.68 2.59 -6.38
C PRO A 54 3.88 1.91 -7.05
N GLN A 55 3.97 1.98 -8.37
CA GLN A 55 5.11 1.45 -9.12
C GLN A 55 6.41 2.23 -8.83
N GLY A 56 6.32 3.56 -8.78
CA GLY A 56 7.47 4.41 -8.43
C GLY A 56 8.07 4.08 -7.07
N ILE A 57 7.23 3.89 -6.06
CA ILE A 57 7.65 3.49 -4.71
C ILE A 57 8.33 2.11 -4.73
N ARG A 58 7.73 1.12 -5.41
CA ARG A 58 8.34 -0.22 -5.53
C ARG A 58 9.72 -0.15 -6.17
N MET A 59 9.87 0.57 -7.28
CA MET A 59 11.16 0.73 -7.95
C MET A 59 12.19 1.42 -7.04
N ALA A 60 11.82 2.53 -6.39
CA ALA A 60 12.70 3.26 -5.48
C ALA A 60 13.12 2.42 -4.26
N SER A 61 12.22 1.55 -3.78
CA SER A 61 12.48 0.67 -2.63
C SER A 61 13.61 -0.35 -2.88
N SER A 62 14.00 -0.59 -4.14
CA SER A 62 15.16 -1.43 -4.48
C SER A 62 16.43 -0.96 -3.76
N ASN A 63 16.62 0.36 -3.66
CA ASN A 63 17.78 0.95 -2.99
C ASN A 63 17.84 0.64 -1.48
N LEU A 64 16.74 0.14 -0.90
CA LEU A 64 16.66 -0.22 0.51
C LEU A 64 16.90 -1.72 0.76
N ARG A 65 17.21 -2.53 -0.27
CA ARG A 65 17.37 -3.98 -0.14
C ARG A 65 18.73 -4.42 0.39
N TRP A 66 19.78 -3.62 0.15
CA TRP A 66 21.16 -3.97 0.53
C TRP A 66 21.44 -3.75 2.02
N GLU A 67 20.74 -2.81 2.64
CA GLU A 67 20.91 -2.49 4.05
C GLU A 67 19.91 -3.30 4.88
N GLU A 68 20.38 -4.38 5.50
CA GLU A 68 19.52 -5.23 6.34
C GLU A 68 19.01 -4.47 7.58
N LYS A 69 19.89 -3.68 8.22
CA LYS A 69 19.62 -2.84 9.40
C LYS A 69 19.60 -1.37 9.01
N ARG A 70 18.41 -0.81 8.87
CA ARG A 70 18.23 0.61 8.50
C ARG A 70 18.53 1.49 9.69
N TRP A 71 19.42 2.47 9.55
CA TRP A 71 19.65 3.47 10.60
C TRP A 71 18.32 4.15 11.02
N PRO A 72 18.07 4.39 12.33
CA PRO A 72 18.89 4.09 13.51
C PRO A 72 18.61 2.72 14.14
N TRP A 73 17.87 1.84 13.46
CA TRP A 73 17.45 0.54 13.97
C TRP A 73 18.63 -0.44 14.08
N ARG A 74 18.58 -1.28 15.12
CA ARG A 74 19.59 -2.32 15.40
C ARG A 74 19.17 -3.72 14.97
N PHE A 75 18.04 -3.84 14.27
CA PHE A 75 17.44 -5.11 13.85
C PHE A 75 17.16 -5.13 12.34
N ASN A 76 17.10 -6.33 11.77
CA ASN A 76 16.67 -6.55 10.41
C ASN A 76 15.14 -6.58 10.36
N LEU A 77 14.53 -5.80 9.46
CA LEU A 77 13.06 -5.74 9.33
C LEU A 77 12.45 -7.12 9.01
N SER A 78 13.13 -7.89 8.16
CA SER A 78 12.72 -9.24 7.73
C SER A 78 12.66 -10.26 8.86
N ASP A 79 13.39 -10.04 9.96
CA ASP A 79 13.40 -10.96 11.10
C ASP A 79 12.25 -10.68 12.08
N ARG A 80 11.49 -9.60 11.84
CA ARG A 80 10.46 -9.07 12.75
C ARG A 80 9.07 -9.05 12.14
N LEU A 81 8.97 -8.88 10.82
CA LEU A 81 7.71 -8.73 10.11
C LEU A 81 7.78 -9.45 8.77
N GLU A 82 6.78 -10.29 8.51
CA GLU A 82 6.53 -10.81 7.19
C GLU A 82 5.69 -9.82 6.38
N ILE A 83 6.31 -9.28 5.33
CA ILE A 83 5.70 -8.29 4.45
C ILE A 83 5.41 -8.95 3.11
N VAL A 84 4.14 -8.93 2.71
CA VAL A 84 3.70 -9.45 1.41
C VAL A 84 3.18 -8.31 0.55
N ASP A 85 3.74 -8.16 -0.66
CA ASP A 85 3.20 -7.24 -1.67
C ASP A 85 2.06 -7.90 -2.42
N CYS A 86 0.85 -7.40 -2.18
CA CYS A 86 -0.39 -7.92 -2.76
C CYS A 86 -0.66 -7.35 -4.16
N GLY A 87 0.25 -6.51 -4.68
CA GLY A 87 0.06 -5.83 -5.96
C GLY A 87 -0.86 -4.63 -5.83
N ASP A 88 -1.59 -4.34 -6.90
CA ASP A 88 -2.43 -3.16 -7.02
C ASP A 88 -3.91 -3.51 -6.94
N LEU A 89 -4.70 -2.60 -6.37
CA LEU A 89 -6.14 -2.69 -6.31
C LEU A 89 -6.71 -2.73 -7.73
N ALA A 90 -7.50 -3.76 -8.03
CA ALA A 90 -8.24 -3.86 -9.27
C ALA A 90 -9.60 -3.15 -9.13
N PHE A 91 -9.85 -2.18 -10.00
CA PHE A 91 -11.15 -1.50 -10.10
C PHE A 91 -11.39 -1.05 -11.55
N PRO A 92 -12.65 -0.87 -11.99
CA PRO A 92 -12.94 -0.42 -13.34
C PRO A 92 -12.42 1.01 -13.60
N PRO A 93 -11.82 1.28 -14.78
CA PRO A 93 -11.35 2.62 -15.12
C PRO A 93 -12.50 3.63 -15.11
N GLY A 94 -12.27 4.81 -14.52
CA GLY A 94 -13.27 5.89 -14.50
C GLY A 94 -14.36 5.75 -13.43
N GLU A 95 -14.38 4.67 -12.64
CA GLU A 95 -15.42 4.42 -11.64
C GLU A 95 -14.89 4.64 -10.21
N SER A 96 -14.89 5.90 -9.74
CA SER A 96 -14.41 6.26 -8.40
C SER A 96 -15.18 5.59 -7.26
N GLU A 97 -16.50 5.42 -7.41
CA GLU A 97 -17.34 4.72 -6.41
C GLU A 97 -16.92 3.25 -6.29
N ARG A 98 -16.70 2.56 -7.40
CA ARG A 98 -16.23 1.17 -7.37
C ARG A 98 -14.81 1.03 -6.86
N MET A 99 -13.96 2.03 -7.08
CA MET A 99 -12.63 2.09 -6.45
C MET A 99 -12.76 2.17 -4.91
N VAL A 100 -13.62 3.06 -4.41
CA VAL A 100 -13.91 3.20 -2.97
C VAL A 100 -14.40 1.87 -2.39
N ASP A 101 -15.41 1.25 -3.01
CA ASP A 101 -15.98 -0.03 -2.54
C ASP A 101 -14.95 -1.16 -2.55
N ALA A 102 -14.18 -1.29 -3.64
CA ALA A 102 -13.15 -2.32 -3.75
C ALA A 102 -12.05 -2.13 -2.70
N LEU A 103 -11.62 -0.89 -2.47
CA LEU A 103 -10.57 -0.60 -1.49
C LEU A 103 -11.04 -0.88 -0.06
N GLU A 104 -12.27 -0.48 0.29
CA GLU A 104 -12.85 -0.78 1.60
C GLU A 104 -12.92 -2.29 1.85
N GLN A 105 -13.34 -3.08 0.86
CA GLN A 105 -13.45 -4.54 0.95
C GLN A 105 -12.09 -5.22 1.11
N VAL A 106 -11.10 -4.84 0.29
CA VAL A 106 -9.75 -5.41 0.35
C VAL A 106 -9.10 -5.12 1.71
N VAL A 107 -9.21 -3.88 2.19
CA VAL A 107 -8.65 -3.47 3.48
C VAL A 107 -9.35 -4.17 4.64
N ALA A 108 -10.69 -4.27 4.61
CA ALA A 108 -11.44 -5.01 5.62
C ALA A 108 -11.00 -6.47 5.71
N SER A 109 -10.85 -7.16 4.57
CA SER A 109 -10.37 -8.55 4.51
C SER A 109 -8.99 -8.74 5.16
N HIS A 110 -8.05 -7.81 4.91
CA HIS A 110 -6.74 -7.87 5.57
C HIS A 110 -6.82 -7.61 7.08
N LEU A 111 -7.62 -6.63 7.51
CA LEU A 111 -7.81 -6.30 8.93
C LEU A 111 -8.48 -7.43 9.71
N GLU A 112 -9.54 -8.04 9.17
CA GLU A 112 -10.25 -9.18 9.77
C GLU A 112 -9.35 -10.40 9.95
N ALA A 113 -8.38 -10.56 9.07
CA ALA A 113 -7.37 -11.59 9.17
C ALA A 113 -6.17 -11.23 10.07
N GLY A 114 -6.27 -10.12 10.82
CA GLY A 114 -5.26 -9.70 11.80
C GLY A 114 -4.03 -9.02 11.22
N ARG A 115 -4.09 -8.55 9.97
CA ARG A 115 -2.94 -7.95 9.28
C ARG A 115 -2.96 -6.44 9.37
N HIS A 116 -1.77 -5.84 9.37
CA HIS A 116 -1.63 -4.42 9.08
C HIS A 116 -1.68 -4.18 7.57
N VAL A 117 -2.21 -3.04 7.16
CA VAL A 117 -2.26 -2.64 5.73
C VAL A 117 -1.33 -1.46 5.52
N LEU A 118 -0.41 -1.60 4.56
CA LEU A 118 0.46 -0.53 4.09
C LEU A 118 0.05 -0.19 2.66
N THR A 119 -0.53 0.99 2.45
CA THR A 119 -1.00 1.39 1.12
C THR A 119 -0.04 2.33 0.42
N PHE A 120 0.21 2.07 -0.86
CA PHE A 120 0.87 3.03 -1.74
C PHE A 120 -0.15 3.70 -2.60
N GLY A 121 -0.27 5.01 -2.44
CA GLY A 121 -1.32 5.74 -3.12
C GLY A 121 -0.99 6.12 -4.54
N GLY A 122 -2.07 6.52 -5.19
CA GLY A 122 -2.06 7.75 -5.95
C GLY A 122 -2.52 8.91 -5.07
N ASP A 123 -3.49 9.71 -5.52
CA ASP A 123 -3.89 10.93 -4.81
C ASP A 123 -4.44 10.68 -3.38
N HIS A 124 -4.57 11.76 -2.59
CA HIS A 124 -4.98 11.67 -1.18
C HIS A 124 -6.45 11.24 -0.99
N PHE A 125 -7.27 11.21 -2.04
CA PHE A 125 -8.67 10.79 -1.91
C PHE A 125 -8.80 9.36 -1.41
N ILE A 126 -7.84 8.48 -1.75
CA ILE A 126 -7.84 7.07 -1.33
C ILE A 126 -7.80 6.91 0.20
N THR A 127 -7.38 7.93 0.95
CA THR A 127 -7.34 7.88 2.41
C THR A 127 -8.76 7.80 3.00
N LEU A 128 -9.77 8.32 2.31
CA LEU A 128 -11.17 8.26 2.74
C LEU A 128 -11.68 6.81 2.90
N PRO A 129 -11.67 5.94 1.86
CA PRO A 129 -12.06 4.53 2.03
C PRO A 129 -11.16 3.79 3.03
N LEU A 130 -9.87 4.11 3.11
CA LEU A 130 -8.97 3.50 4.10
C LEU A 130 -9.42 3.79 5.54
N LEU A 131 -9.73 5.05 5.85
CA LEU A 131 -10.21 5.45 7.17
C LEU A 131 -11.59 4.85 7.47
N ARG A 132 -12.49 4.77 6.48
CA ARG A 132 -13.80 4.13 6.64
C ARG A 132 -13.66 2.65 7.00
N ALA A 133 -12.83 1.90 6.29
CA ALA A 133 -12.57 0.49 6.58
C ALA A 133 -12.00 0.30 8.00
N HIS A 134 -11.00 1.10 8.38
CA HIS A 134 -10.42 1.02 9.73
C HIS A 134 -11.40 1.42 10.83
N SER A 135 -12.18 2.48 10.63
CA SER A 135 -13.21 2.93 11.58
C SER A 135 -14.27 1.86 11.81
N ARG A 136 -14.76 1.23 10.73
CA ARG A 136 -15.70 0.10 10.80
C ARG A 136 -15.09 -1.09 11.54
N PHE A 137 -13.88 -1.52 11.17
CA PHE A 137 -13.19 -2.63 11.82
C PHE A 137 -12.98 -2.40 13.33
N ARG A 138 -12.67 -1.17 13.74
CA ARG A 138 -12.46 -0.80 15.15
C ARG A 138 -13.76 -0.53 15.92
N GLY A 139 -14.91 -0.47 15.24
CA GLY A 139 -16.19 -0.15 15.86
C GLY A 139 -16.31 1.31 16.33
N GLY A 140 -15.55 2.24 15.75
CA GLY A 140 -15.57 3.64 16.17
C GLY A 140 -14.45 4.50 15.58
N PRO A 141 -14.35 5.78 16.00
CA PRO A 141 -13.41 6.74 15.43
C PRO A 141 -11.96 6.30 15.57
N VAL A 142 -11.20 6.43 14.48
CA VAL A 142 -9.74 6.28 14.49
C VAL A 142 -9.05 7.61 14.79
N ARG A 143 -7.77 7.56 15.15
CA ARG A 143 -6.91 8.74 15.26
C ARG A 143 -5.99 8.77 14.05
N MET A 144 -5.75 9.96 13.52
CA MET A 144 -4.92 10.18 12.34
C MET A 144 -3.73 11.06 12.70
N ILE A 145 -2.55 10.65 12.26
CA ILE A 145 -1.38 11.52 12.19
C ILE A 145 -1.22 11.83 10.70
N HIS A 146 -1.43 13.08 10.33
CA HIS A 146 -1.45 13.54 8.93
C HIS A 146 -0.27 14.47 8.67
N PHE A 147 0.57 14.09 7.72
CA PHE A 147 1.68 14.90 7.26
C PHE A 147 1.37 15.34 5.84
N ASP A 148 1.03 16.61 5.68
CA ASP A 148 0.75 17.17 4.37
C ASP A 148 0.93 18.69 4.37
N ALA A 149 1.10 19.27 3.18
CA ALA A 149 1.15 20.72 3.02
C ALA A 149 -0.26 21.32 2.91
N PRO A 150 -1.18 20.78 2.08
CA PRO A 150 -2.61 21.08 2.18
C PRO A 150 -3.26 20.26 3.29
N THR A 151 -4.32 20.79 3.88
CA THR A 151 -4.97 20.15 5.03
C THR A 151 -6.07 19.15 4.66
N ASP A 152 -6.49 19.11 3.39
CA ASP A 152 -7.51 18.19 2.85
C ASP A 152 -8.84 18.11 3.65
N HIS A 153 -9.29 19.21 4.25
CA HIS A 153 -10.55 19.31 5.01
C HIS A 153 -11.51 20.38 4.45
N GLU A 154 -11.30 20.81 3.21
CA GLU A 154 -12.16 21.78 2.52
C GLU A 154 -13.62 21.31 2.58
N ALA A 155 -14.54 22.23 2.92
CA ALA A 155 -15.95 21.93 2.89
C ALA A 155 -16.37 21.69 1.43
N THR A 156 -17.11 20.63 1.18
CA THR A 156 -17.83 20.48 -0.09
C THR A 156 -18.98 21.47 -0.08
N GLU A 157 -18.95 22.48 -0.94
CA GLU A 157 -20.12 23.31 -1.17
C GLU A 157 -21.22 22.44 -1.77
N GLU A 158 -22.36 22.33 -1.08
CA GLU A 158 -23.58 21.76 -1.67
C GLU A 158 -24.06 22.73 -2.76
N SER A 159 -23.87 22.36 -4.03
CA SER A 159 -24.48 23.02 -5.18
C SER A 159 -25.81 22.40 -5.54
#